data_AF-A0A9D5GSZ7-F1
#
_entry.id   AF-A0A9D5GSZ7-F1
#
_cell.length_a   1.000
_cell.length_b   1.000
_cell.length_c   1.000
_cell.angle_alpha   90.00
_cell.angle_beta   90.00
_cell.angle_gamma   90.00
#
_symmetry.space_group_name_H-M   'P 1'
#
loop_
_entity.id
_entity.type
_entity.pdbx_description
1 polymer ?
#
loop_
_entity_poly.entity_id
_entity_poly.type
_entity_poly.pdbx_seq_one_letter_code
_entity_poly.pdbx_strand_id
1 'polypeptide(L)'
;MMLFKRNILCLVGAYLLCSSALAGDILTLNNEMIFEGKIVKIKDCAVVFKSKGEKYVVPANDIFSLQFEDFEDPVYINYLKKEDGEQDNKCLNASLDAKNHGRGGIHFLLGFFTGPLGMIGTALLANPSPYNGARTAELSENKEDFDDPEYLRCYKKKVKGRYIGKQALGLGTFVAIPFMIFFVLL
;
A
#
# COMPACT_ATOMS: atom_id res chain seq x y z
N MET A 1 -6.05 -8.18 -42.96
CA MET A 1 -5.37 -7.58 -41.79
C MET A 1 -6.33 -7.00 -40.72
N MET A 2 -7.67 -7.08 -40.88
CA MET A 2 -8.62 -6.66 -39.82
C MET A 2 -8.97 -7.77 -38.83
N LEU A 3 -8.89 -9.05 -39.25
CA LEU A 3 -9.21 -10.20 -38.40
C LEU A 3 -8.19 -10.44 -37.27
N PHE A 4 -6.93 -10.02 -37.46
CA PHE A 4 -5.87 -10.17 -36.45
C PHE A 4 -6.00 -9.13 -35.31
N LYS A 5 -6.40 -7.89 -35.63
CA LYS A 5 -6.66 -6.83 -34.62
C LYS A 5 -7.83 -7.20 -33.69
N ARG A 6 -8.85 -7.93 -34.18
CA ARG A 6 -10.03 -8.32 -33.40
C ARG A 6 -9.76 -9.45 -32.39
N ASN A 7 -8.86 -10.38 -32.71
CA ASN A 7 -8.51 -11.50 -31.83
C ASN A 7 -7.57 -11.09 -30.69
N ILE A 8 -6.69 -10.10 -30.90
CA ILE A 8 -5.81 -9.56 -29.85
C ILE A 8 -6.60 -8.76 -28.81
N LEU A 9 -7.62 -8.00 -29.22
CA LEU A 9 -8.47 -7.24 -28.31
C LEU A 9 -9.23 -8.14 -27.33
N CYS A 10 -9.70 -9.31 -27.78
CA CYS A 10 -10.32 -10.31 -26.91
C CYS A 10 -9.31 -10.99 -25.97
N LEU A 11 -8.08 -11.23 -26.42
CA LEU A 11 -7.01 -11.84 -25.61
C LEU A 11 -6.49 -10.91 -24.50
N VAL A 12 -6.36 -9.60 -24.78
CA VAL A 12 -5.98 -8.60 -23.76
C VAL A 12 -7.13 -8.39 -22.76
N GLY A 13 -8.39 -8.40 -23.22
CA GLY A 13 -9.56 -8.34 -22.34
C GLY A 13 -9.68 -9.57 -21.42
N ALA A 14 -9.37 -10.77 -21.92
CA ALA A 14 -9.38 -12.00 -21.12
C ALA A 14 -8.26 -12.06 -20.07
N TYR A 15 -7.08 -11.49 -20.36
CA TYR A 15 -5.96 -11.42 -19.40
C TYR A 15 -6.26 -10.46 -18.24
N LEU A 16 -6.98 -9.35 -18.50
CA LEU A 16 -7.37 -8.36 -17.48
C LEU A 16 -8.50 -8.84 -16.54
N LEU A 17 -9.30 -9.83 -16.95
CA LEU A 17 -10.41 -10.35 -16.14
C LEU A 17 -9.98 -11.46 -15.16
N CYS A 18 -8.79 -12.05 -15.33
CA CYS A 18 -8.34 -13.19 -14.54
C CYS A 18 -7.54 -12.81 -13.27
N SER A 19 -7.30 -11.51 -13.02
CA SER A 19 -6.49 -11.06 -11.87
C SER A 19 -7.29 -10.83 -10.58
N SER A 20 -8.57 -11.21 -10.54
CA SER A 20 -9.41 -11.08 -9.34
C SER A 20 -9.58 -12.42 -8.62
N ALA A 21 -8.48 -13.17 -8.48
CA ALA A 21 -8.34 -13.96 -7.26
C ALA A 21 -8.27 -12.93 -6.11
N LEU A 22 -9.45 -12.59 -5.57
CA LEU A 22 -9.59 -11.86 -4.33
C LEU A 22 -9.04 -12.79 -3.24
N ALA A 23 -7.72 -12.81 -3.13
CA ALA A 23 -7.08 -13.28 -1.94
C ALA A 23 -7.64 -12.46 -0.77
N GLY A 24 -7.99 -13.19 0.29
CA GLY A 24 -8.72 -12.67 1.42
C GLY A 24 -7.93 -12.85 2.70
N ASP A 25 -8.25 -12.03 3.70
CA ASP A 25 -7.82 -12.28 5.07
C ASP A 25 -8.38 -13.64 5.54
N ILE A 26 -7.60 -14.37 6.33
CA ILE A 26 -7.97 -15.69 6.87
C ILE A 26 -8.35 -15.54 8.34
N LEU A 27 -9.53 -16.06 8.69
CA LEU A 27 -10.01 -16.21 10.06
C LEU A 27 -10.00 -17.69 10.43
N THR A 28 -9.26 -18.07 11.47
CA THR A 28 -9.30 -19.41 12.05
C THR A 28 -9.98 -19.35 13.41
N LEU A 29 -11.00 -20.17 13.62
CA LEU A 29 -11.70 -20.30 14.89
C LEU A 29 -11.06 -21.38 15.78
N ASN A 30 -11.37 -21.36 17.08
CA ASN A 30 -10.87 -22.35 18.05
C ASN A 30 -11.31 -23.79 17.78
N ASN A 31 -12.37 -23.98 16.99
CA ASN A 31 -12.79 -25.28 16.50
C ASN A 31 -12.16 -25.67 15.15
N GLU A 32 -11.04 -25.03 14.79
CA GLU A 32 -10.24 -25.28 13.59
C GLU A 32 -10.94 -24.95 12.26
N MET A 33 -12.15 -24.38 12.28
CA MET A 33 -12.79 -23.90 11.07
C MET A 33 -12.05 -22.68 10.51
N ILE A 34 -11.78 -22.71 9.21
CA ILE A 34 -11.05 -21.67 8.49
C ILE A 34 -11.98 -20.98 7.50
N PHE A 35 -12.01 -19.65 7.56
CA PHE A 35 -12.81 -18.82 6.68
C PHE A 35 -11.93 -17.82 5.94
N GLU A 36 -12.09 -17.76 4.62
CA GLU A 36 -11.50 -16.74 3.76
C GLU A 36 -12.49 -15.59 3.56
N GLY A 37 -12.00 -14.35 3.63
CA GLY A 37 -12.84 -13.16 3.56
C GLY A 37 -12.07 -11.87 3.79
N LYS A 38 -12.69 -10.92 4.49
CA LYS A 38 -12.08 -9.63 4.79
C LYS A 38 -12.33 -9.24 6.24
N ILE A 39 -11.28 -8.91 6.97
CA ILE A 39 -11.40 -8.32 8.31
C ILE A 39 -11.75 -6.84 8.14
N VAL A 40 -12.99 -6.49 8.45
CA VAL A 40 -13.51 -5.11 8.25
C VAL A 40 -13.16 -4.21 9.42
N LYS A 41 -13.12 -4.76 10.64
CA LYS A 41 -12.90 -4.00 11.86
C LYS A 41 -12.52 -4.91 13.03
N ILE A 42 -11.66 -4.42 13.92
CA ILE A 42 -11.38 -5.05 15.21
C ILE A 42 -11.70 -4.04 16.32
N LYS A 43 -12.70 -4.35 17.15
CA LYS A 43 -13.16 -3.46 18.23
C LYS A 43 -13.75 -4.28 19.37
N ASP A 44 -13.45 -3.87 20.61
CA ASP A 44 -14.10 -4.33 21.84
C ASP A 44 -14.28 -5.86 21.90
N CYS A 45 -13.16 -6.59 21.90
CA CYS A 45 -13.12 -8.05 21.97
C CYS A 45 -13.91 -8.77 20.86
N ALA A 46 -14.16 -8.13 19.72
CA ALA A 46 -14.79 -8.76 18.58
C ALA A 46 -14.13 -8.33 17.26
N VAL A 47 -14.21 -9.23 16.28
CA VAL A 47 -13.75 -9.04 14.91
C VAL A 47 -14.97 -9.02 14.00
N VAL A 48 -15.10 -7.96 13.20
CA VAL A 48 -16.11 -7.90 12.13
C VAL A 48 -15.49 -8.48 10.87
N PHE A 49 -15.92 -9.67 10.48
CA PHE A 49 -15.42 -10.41 9.32
C PHE A 49 -16.46 -10.44 8.21
N LYS A 50 -16.07 -10.19 6.96
CA LYS A 50 -16.96 -10.24 5.79
C LYS A 50 -16.58 -11.42 4.90
N SER A 51 -17.52 -12.32 4.63
CA SER A 51 -17.31 -13.41 3.68
C SER A 51 -18.57 -13.63 2.84
N LYS A 52 -18.39 -13.88 1.54
CA LYS A 52 -19.48 -14.08 0.56
C LYS A 52 -20.56 -12.98 0.58
N GLY A 53 -20.16 -11.73 0.84
CA GLY A 53 -21.06 -10.58 0.90
C GLY A 53 -21.66 -10.29 2.27
N GLU A 54 -21.71 -11.29 3.16
CA GLU A 54 -22.27 -11.20 4.49
C GLU A 54 -21.25 -10.75 5.53
N LYS A 55 -21.69 -10.05 6.57
CA LYS A 55 -20.87 -9.61 7.71
C LYS A 55 -21.18 -10.44 8.94
N TYR A 56 -20.13 -10.89 9.60
CA TYR A 56 -20.18 -11.67 10.83
C TYR A 56 -19.44 -10.91 11.93
N VAL A 57 -20.00 -10.92 13.14
CA VAL A 57 -19.32 -10.42 14.32
C VAL A 57 -18.85 -11.64 15.10
N VAL A 58 -17.54 -11.82 15.19
CA VAL A 58 -16.90 -12.99 15.79
C VAL A 58 -16.24 -12.55 17.10
N PRO A 59 -16.66 -13.07 18.25
CA PRO A 59 -16.03 -12.79 19.54
C PRO A 59 -14.57 -13.25 19.54
N ALA A 60 -13.66 -12.47 20.11
CA ALA A 60 -12.23 -12.79 20.18
C ALA A 60 -11.96 -14.13 20.90
N ASN A 61 -12.80 -14.49 21.88
CA ASN A 61 -12.71 -15.77 22.59
C ASN A 61 -12.98 -17.00 21.69
N ASP A 62 -13.57 -16.82 20.51
CA ASP A 62 -13.83 -17.89 19.55
C ASP A 62 -12.75 -17.95 18.44
N ILE A 63 -11.84 -16.97 18.41
CA ILE A 63 -10.82 -16.81 17.37
C ILE A 63 -9.52 -17.45 17.84
N PHE A 64 -8.99 -18.34 17.00
CA PHE A 64 -7.67 -18.91 17.19
C PHE A 64 -6.59 -18.03 16.55
N SER A 65 -6.79 -17.59 15.30
CA SER A 65 -5.85 -16.72 14.61
C SER A 65 -6.49 -15.86 13.52
N LEU A 66 -5.82 -14.75 13.21
CA LEU A 66 -6.13 -13.84 12.11
C LEU A 66 -4.89 -13.74 11.22
N GLN A 67 -5.07 -13.86 9.91
CA GLN A 67 -3.99 -13.64 8.94
C GLN A 67 -4.46 -12.58 7.96
N PHE A 68 -3.74 -11.47 7.90
CA PHE A 68 -4.02 -10.38 6.98
C PHE A 68 -3.17 -10.55 5.73
N GLU A 69 -3.79 -10.41 4.57
CA GLU A 69 -3.04 -10.41 3.33
C GLU A 69 -2.41 -9.03 3.04
N ASP A 70 -3.21 -7.97 3.23
CA ASP A 70 -2.78 -6.60 2.98
C ASP A 70 -2.20 -5.96 4.26
N PHE A 71 -0.87 -5.97 4.36
CA PHE A 71 -0.15 -5.30 5.46
C PHE A 71 -0.20 -3.76 5.40
N GLU A 72 -0.77 -3.16 4.36
CA GLU A 72 -1.04 -1.73 4.30
C GLU A 72 -2.47 -1.37 4.74
N ASP A 73 -3.32 -2.36 5.01
CA ASP A 73 -4.71 -2.20 5.43
C ASP A 73 -4.80 -1.41 6.76
N PRO A 74 -5.61 -0.33 6.82
CA PRO A 74 -5.84 0.42 8.05
C PRO A 74 -6.28 -0.45 9.24
N VAL A 75 -7.05 -1.52 9.00
CA VAL A 75 -7.52 -2.45 10.03
C VAL A 75 -6.36 -3.25 10.62
N TYR A 76 -5.46 -3.77 9.77
CA TYR A 76 -4.25 -4.45 10.21
C TYR A 76 -3.33 -3.51 10.99
N ILE A 77 -3.11 -2.31 10.48
CA ILE A 77 -2.24 -1.34 11.15
C ILE A 77 -2.83 -0.94 12.52
N ASN A 78 -4.14 -0.74 12.61
CA ASN A 78 -4.81 -0.45 13.88
C ASN A 78 -4.82 -1.64 14.84
N TYR A 79 -4.78 -2.87 14.33
CA TYR A 79 -4.65 -4.09 15.12
C TYR A 79 -3.27 -4.18 15.77
N LEU A 80 -2.20 -3.99 14.99
CA LEU A 80 -0.83 -3.96 15.51
C LEU A 80 -0.63 -2.92 16.62
N LYS A 81 -1.21 -1.72 16.45
CA LYS A 81 -1.18 -0.67 17.47
C LYS A 81 -1.81 -1.06 18.81
N LYS A 82 -2.67 -2.08 18.85
CA LYS A 82 -3.40 -2.53 20.05
C LYS A 82 -2.83 -3.80 20.68
N GLU A 83 -2.23 -4.67 19.87
CA GLU A 83 -1.63 -5.94 20.32
C GLU A 83 -0.28 -5.71 21.02
N ASP A 84 0.50 -4.73 20.53
CA ASP A 84 1.70 -4.22 21.20
C ASP A 84 1.28 -3.29 22.35
N GLY A 85 0.85 -3.85 23.49
CA GLY A 85 0.64 -3.07 24.70
C GLY A 85 1.89 -2.22 25.03
N GLU A 86 1.74 -0.90 25.04
CA GLU A 86 2.75 0.09 25.50
C GLU A 86 4.17 -0.01 24.88
N GLN A 87 4.38 -0.87 23.88
CA GLN A 87 5.64 -0.93 23.14
C GLN A 87 5.50 -0.05 21.91
N ASP A 88 5.91 1.20 22.08
CA ASP A 88 6.01 2.22 21.05
C ASP A 88 6.80 1.71 19.83
N ASN A 89 6.10 1.15 18.84
CA ASN A 89 6.70 0.67 17.61
C ASN A 89 6.98 1.87 16.70
N LYS A 90 8.09 2.56 16.99
CA LYS A 90 8.58 3.74 16.27
C LYS A 90 8.62 3.55 14.76
N CYS A 91 8.90 2.34 14.27
CA CYS A 91 8.90 2.03 12.84
C CYS A 91 7.50 1.98 12.21
N LEU A 92 6.49 1.50 12.96
CA LEU A 92 5.10 1.56 12.54
C LEU A 92 4.60 3.00 12.51
N ASN A 93 4.87 3.78 13.56
CA ASN A 93 4.55 5.21 13.65
C ASN A 93 5.21 6.01 12.51
N ALA A 94 6.51 5.80 12.30
CA ALA A 94 7.26 6.38 11.19
C ALA A 94 6.66 6.03 9.82
N SER A 95 6.24 4.78 9.63
CA SER A 95 5.66 4.32 8.35
C SER A 95 4.31 4.96 8.08
N LEU A 96 3.51 5.19 9.11
CA LEU A 96 2.23 5.90 9.02
C LEU A 96 2.44 7.38 8.71
N ASP A 97 3.33 8.05 9.43
CA ASP A 97 3.64 9.46 9.20
C ASP A 97 4.29 9.72 7.84
N ALA A 98 5.07 8.77 7.34
CA ALA A 98 5.61 8.79 5.99
C ALA A 98 4.53 8.77 4.89
N LYS A 99 3.32 8.25 5.16
CA LYS A 99 2.18 8.35 4.21
C LYS A 99 1.77 9.81 4.00
N ASN A 100 1.99 10.67 4.99
CA ASN A 100 1.64 12.09 4.99
C ASN A 100 2.74 13.03 4.45
N HIS A 101 3.96 12.55 4.18
CA HIS A 101 5.12 13.40 3.81
C HIS A 101 4.91 14.27 2.56
N GLY A 102 3.97 13.89 1.69
CA GLY A 102 3.66 14.64 0.47
C GLY A 102 4.73 14.50 -0.62
N ARG A 103 4.69 15.36 -1.65
CA ARG A 103 5.59 15.41 -2.83
C ARG A 103 5.52 14.27 -3.86
N GLY A 104 4.53 13.39 -3.77
CA GLY A 104 4.36 12.31 -4.75
C GLY A 104 4.21 12.78 -6.21
N GLY A 105 3.59 13.93 -6.46
CA GLY A 105 3.39 14.46 -7.82
C GLY A 105 4.69 14.91 -8.49
N ILE A 106 5.61 15.53 -7.75
CA ILE A 106 6.93 15.92 -8.27
C ILE A 106 7.72 14.67 -8.67
N HIS A 107 7.69 13.63 -7.84
CA HIS A 107 8.36 12.37 -8.17
C HIS A 107 7.70 11.65 -9.34
N PHE A 108 6.37 11.73 -9.52
CA PHE A 108 5.75 11.24 -10.74
C PHE A 108 6.30 11.93 -12.00
N LEU A 109 6.33 13.26 -12.02
CA LEU A 109 6.87 14.04 -13.15
C LEU A 109 8.37 13.75 -13.37
N LEU A 110 9.14 13.63 -12.28
CA LEU A 110 10.55 13.28 -12.37
C LEU A 110 10.74 11.92 -13.06
N GLY A 111 9.94 10.91 -12.70
CA GLY A 111 9.97 9.62 -13.37
C GLY A 111 9.51 9.69 -14.83
N PHE A 112 8.52 10.52 -15.13
CA PHE A 112 8.05 10.73 -16.50
C PHE A 112 9.16 11.32 -17.40
N PHE A 113 9.88 12.34 -16.94
CA PHE A 113 10.88 13.05 -17.77
C PHE A 113 12.29 12.45 -17.70
N THR A 114 12.67 11.85 -16.57
CA THR A 114 14.04 11.36 -16.35
C THR A 114 14.12 9.83 -16.27
N GLY A 115 12.99 9.15 -16.18
CA GLY A 115 12.90 7.71 -16.18
C GLY A 115 13.72 7.06 -15.05
N PRO A 116 14.53 6.03 -15.37
CA PRO A 116 15.34 5.34 -14.36
C PRO A 116 16.35 6.24 -13.62
N LEU A 117 16.84 7.30 -14.25
CA LEU A 117 17.82 8.20 -13.62
C LEU A 117 17.23 8.92 -12.41
N GLY A 118 15.97 9.34 -12.47
CA GLY A 118 15.27 9.92 -11.33
C GLY A 118 15.17 8.94 -10.16
N MET A 119 14.85 7.68 -10.44
CA MET A 119 14.72 6.63 -9.43
C MET A 119 16.05 6.40 -8.70
N ILE A 120 17.15 6.28 -9.45
CA ILE A 120 18.51 6.15 -8.90
C ILE A 120 18.87 7.39 -8.07
N GLY A 121 18.63 8.59 -8.60
CA GLY A 121 18.87 9.85 -7.90
C GLY A 121 18.11 9.93 -6.58
N THR A 122 16.85 9.49 -6.56
CA THR A 122 16.05 9.44 -5.34
C THR A 122 16.60 8.43 -4.33
N ALA A 123 16.97 7.23 -4.77
CA ALA A 123 17.49 6.19 -3.88
C ALA A 123 18.76 6.67 -3.15
N LEU A 124 19.67 7.29 -3.89
CA LEU A 124 20.99 7.69 -3.40
C LEU A 124 20.99 9.06 -2.70
N LEU A 125 20.31 10.06 -3.26
CA LEU A 125 20.47 11.46 -2.87
C LEU A 125 19.33 11.99 -2.00
N ALA A 126 18.14 11.36 -2.01
CA ALA A 126 17.05 11.85 -1.19
C ALA A 126 17.36 11.67 0.30
N ASN A 127 17.14 12.71 1.09
CA ASN A 127 17.22 12.65 2.55
C ASN A 127 15.94 13.24 3.15
N PRO A 128 14.81 12.51 3.03
CA PRO A 128 13.54 13.00 3.57
C PRO A 128 13.60 13.09 5.09
N SER A 129 12.94 14.10 5.64
CA SER A 129 12.81 14.35 7.07
C SER A 129 11.34 14.67 7.38
N PRO A 130 10.80 14.22 8.52
CA PRO A 130 9.44 14.54 8.92
C PRO A 130 9.18 16.06 9.03
N TYR A 131 10.20 16.84 9.39
CA TYR A 131 10.14 18.31 9.42
C TYR A 131 9.97 18.96 8.03
N ASN A 132 10.48 18.32 6.98
CA ASN A 132 10.44 18.86 5.61
C ASN A 132 9.17 18.48 4.83
N GLY A 133 8.32 17.63 5.41
CA GLY A 133 7.00 17.29 4.90
C GLY A 133 5.93 18.08 5.65
N ALA A 134 5.50 19.22 5.12
CA ALA A 134 4.57 20.15 5.81
C ALA A 134 3.35 19.44 6.43
N ARG A 135 2.76 18.50 5.68
CA ARG A 135 1.62 17.72 6.15
C ARG A 135 1.97 16.67 7.21
N THR A 136 3.18 16.10 7.21
CA THR A 136 3.64 15.23 8.31
C THR A 136 3.92 16.05 9.56
N ALA A 137 4.62 17.18 9.44
CA ALA A 137 4.93 18.04 10.58
C ALA A 137 3.66 18.60 11.27
N GLU A 138 2.59 18.81 10.51
CA GLU A 138 1.30 19.24 11.03
C GLU A 138 0.51 18.10 11.68
N LEU A 139 0.36 16.96 10.99
CA LEU A 139 -0.60 15.90 11.36
C LEU A 139 -0.05 14.81 12.28
N SER A 140 1.28 14.68 12.43
CA SER A 140 1.86 13.60 13.23
C SER A 140 1.56 13.79 14.71
N GLU A 141 1.14 12.70 15.34
CA GLU A 141 0.98 12.57 16.79
C GLU A 141 2.28 12.09 17.48
N ASN A 142 3.31 11.74 16.70
CA ASN A 142 4.57 11.12 17.18
C ASN A 142 5.77 12.07 16.97
N LYS A 143 5.61 13.36 17.28
CA LYS A 143 6.62 14.39 16.99
C LYS A 143 7.88 14.23 17.85
N GLU A 144 7.73 13.66 19.03
CA GLU A 144 8.77 13.28 19.97
C GLU A 144 9.78 12.29 19.38
N ASP A 145 9.35 11.48 18.41
CA ASP A 145 10.21 10.48 17.74
C ASP A 145 10.96 11.05 16.53
N PHE A 146 10.74 12.30 16.13
CA PHE A 146 11.26 12.82 14.86
C PHE A 146 12.79 12.86 14.79
N ASP A 147 13.45 12.89 15.93
CA ASP A 147 14.91 12.86 16.04
C ASP A 147 15.44 11.47 16.46
N ASP A 148 14.55 10.50 16.71
CA ASP A 148 14.93 9.13 17.02
C ASP A 148 15.52 8.42 15.77
N PRO A 149 16.69 7.78 15.90
CA PRO A 149 17.37 7.16 14.75
C PRO A 149 16.61 5.96 14.17
N GLU A 150 15.86 5.21 14.98
CA GLU A 150 15.05 4.09 14.51
C GLU A 150 13.81 4.58 13.76
N TYR A 151 13.11 5.56 14.33
CA TYR A 151 12.00 6.24 13.66
C TYR A 151 12.45 6.81 12.30
N LEU A 152 13.53 7.59 12.29
CA LEU A 152 14.06 8.23 11.07
C LEU A 152 14.47 7.22 10.01
N ARG A 153 15.06 6.09 10.39
CA ARG A 153 15.43 5.01 9.47
C ARG A 153 14.21 4.45 8.76
N CYS A 154 13.16 4.12 9.52
CA CYS A 154 11.92 3.58 8.99
C CYS A 154 11.14 4.61 8.15
N TYR A 155 11.09 5.86 8.62
CA TYR A 155 10.48 6.99 7.93
C TYR A 155 11.12 7.20 6.54
N LYS A 156 12.45 7.34 6.52
CA LYS A 156 13.21 7.57 5.29
C LYS A 156 13.02 6.44 4.29
N LYS A 157 13.09 5.19 4.75
CA LYS A 157 12.87 4.01 3.92
C LYS A 157 11.50 4.05 3.25
N LYS A 158 10.43 4.33 4.03
CA LYS A 158 9.06 4.38 3.49
C LYS A 158 8.87 5.54 2.51
N VAL A 159 9.35 6.75 2.83
CA VAL A 159 9.24 7.91 1.93
C VAL A 159 10.00 7.69 0.62
N LYS A 160 11.24 7.20 0.67
CA LYS A 160 12.03 6.87 -0.53
C LYS A 160 11.34 5.84 -1.41
N GLY A 161 10.83 4.76 -0.81
CA GLY A 161 10.09 3.73 -1.54
C GLY A 161 8.87 4.30 -2.27
N ARG A 162 8.10 5.18 -1.61
CA ARG A 162 6.95 5.85 -2.24
C ARG A 162 7.36 6.74 -3.40
N TYR A 163 8.43 7.52 -3.25
CA TYR A 163 8.95 8.35 -4.33
C TYR A 163 9.41 7.55 -5.53
N ILE A 164 10.14 6.44 -5.31
CA ILE A 164 10.56 5.53 -6.39
C ILE A 164 9.34 4.91 -7.07
N GLY A 165 8.35 4.45 -6.31
CA GLY A 165 7.10 3.94 -6.86
C GLY A 165 6.35 4.96 -7.73
N LYS A 166 6.27 6.23 -7.29
CA LYS A 166 5.66 7.30 -8.11
C LYS A 166 6.45 7.59 -9.38
N GLN A 167 7.78 7.53 -9.33
CA GLN A 167 8.64 7.66 -10.51
C GLN A 167 8.44 6.50 -11.49
N ALA A 168 8.34 5.27 -11.00
CA ALA A 168 8.08 4.11 -11.84
C ALA A 168 6.74 4.26 -12.58
N LEU A 169 5.69 4.76 -11.91
CA LEU A 169 4.41 5.09 -12.56
C LEU A 169 4.57 6.20 -13.62
N GLY A 170 5.36 7.24 -13.34
CA GLY A 170 5.68 8.30 -14.29
C GLY A 170 6.37 7.77 -15.54
N LEU A 171 7.42 6.95 -15.38
CA LEU A 171 8.12 6.29 -16.48
C LEU A 171 7.18 5.38 -17.28
N GLY A 172 6.37 4.56 -16.59
CA GLY A 172 5.39 3.71 -17.25
C GLY A 172 4.40 4.52 -18.10
N THR A 173 3.97 5.69 -17.60
CA THR A 173 3.11 6.63 -18.34
C THR A 173 3.82 7.20 -19.57
N PHE A 174 5.09 7.62 -19.42
CA PHE A 174 5.90 8.13 -20.53
C PHE A 174 6.04 7.11 -21.66
N VAL A 175 6.23 5.83 -21.32
CA VAL A 175 6.30 4.75 -22.30
C VAL A 175 4.92 4.46 -22.91
N ALA A 176 3.87 4.39 -22.10
CA ALA A 176 2.53 4.01 -22.55
C ALA A 176 1.90 5.01 -23.54
N ILE A 177 2.15 6.32 -23.39
CA ILE A 177 1.55 7.36 -24.24
C ILE A 177 1.93 7.17 -25.73
N PRO A 178 3.22 7.09 -26.12
CA PRO A 178 3.62 6.80 -27.50
C PRO A 178 3.01 5.50 -28.05
N PHE A 179 2.97 4.43 -27.24
CA PHE A 179 2.34 3.18 -27.65
C PHE A 179 0.85 3.38 -27.97
N MET A 180 0.10 4.07 -27.10
CA MET A 180 -1.32 4.34 -27.37
C MET A 180 -1.52 5.22 -28.61
N ILE A 181 -0.71 6.27 -28.79
CA ILE A 181 -0.78 7.15 -29.96
C ILE A 181 -0.52 6.36 -31.25
N PHE A 182 0.50 5.50 -31.25
CA PHE A 182 0.82 4.64 -32.39
C PHE A 182 -0.35 3.73 -32.78
N PHE A 183 -1.04 3.11 -31.81
CA PHE A 183 -2.17 2.21 -32.09
C PHE A 183 -3.49 2.91 -32.41
N VAL A 184 -3.68 4.17 -31.99
CA VAL A 184 -4.90 4.95 -32.27
C VAL A 184 -4.81 5.67 -33.61
N LEU A 185 -3.61 6.11 -34.02
CA LEU A 185 -3.41 6.86 -35.26
C LEU A 185 -2.98 5.99 -36.47
N LEU A 186 -2.66 4.70 -36.29
CA LEU A 186 -2.28 3.73 -37.36
C LEU A 186 -3.13 2.44 -37.36
#